data_AF-A0AAF0V1A5-F1
#
_entry.id   AF-A0AAF0V1A5-F1
#
_cell.length_a   1.000
_cell.length_b   1.000
_cell.length_c   1.000
_cell.angle_alpha   90.00
_cell.angle_beta   90.00
_cell.angle_gamma   90.00
#
_symmetry.space_group_name_H-M   'P 1'
#
loop_
_entity.id
_entity.type
_entity.pdbx_description
1 polymer ?
#
loop_
_entity_poly.entity_id
_entity_poly.type
_entity_poly.pdbx_seq_one_letter_code
_entity_poly.pdbx_strand_id
1 'polypeptide(L)'
;MQMRHLRAILTIFEGISGLHVNWHKSCLYPINQVTNMQILAVNVGCQMDSLPTKYLGMPLVAKNKEVEAVEFSKLVSSLRTDESEDVIVSACQKLIAFFHQRPDQKLVFVTQHGLLPLMELLEVPKTRVMCSVLQVLNLIVQDNTDSQENACLVGLIPVVMSFAAPDRPREIRMEAAYFFQQLCQSSPLTLQMFIANRGIPVLVGFLEADYAKYRFVFCTF
;
A
#
# COMPACT_ATOMS: atom_id res chain seq x y z
N MET A 1 -30.11 9.82 30.22
CA MET A 1 -30.18 9.43 31.66
C MET A 1 -28.81 9.11 32.27
N GLN A 2 -27.91 8.37 31.61
CA GLN A 2 -26.62 7.95 32.21
C GLN A 2 -25.67 9.09 32.64
N MET A 3 -25.50 10.15 31.83
CA MET A 3 -24.56 11.25 32.18
C MET A 3 -24.93 12.05 33.44
N ARG A 4 -26.22 12.09 33.82
CA ARG A 4 -26.66 12.70 35.09
C ARG A 4 -26.17 11.91 36.30
N HIS A 5 -26.10 10.57 36.16
CA HIS A 5 -25.58 9.70 37.22
C HIS A 5 -24.08 9.93 37.41
N LEU A 6 -23.32 10.11 36.31
CA LEU A 6 -21.90 10.41 36.39
C LEU A 6 -21.61 11.70 37.16
N ARG A 7 -22.37 12.78 36.88
CA ARG A 7 -22.25 14.03 37.65
C ARG A 7 -22.59 13.83 39.13
N ALA A 8 -23.66 13.11 39.45
CA ALA A 8 -24.03 12.81 40.82
C ALA A 8 -22.94 12.00 41.56
N ILE A 9 -22.38 10.97 40.91
CA ILE A 9 -21.29 10.15 41.47
C ILE A 9 -20.06 11.01 41.76
N LEU A 10 -19.66 11.87 40.82
CA LEU A 10 -18.47 12.71 40.98
C LEU A 10 -18.65 13.78 42.07
N THR A 11 -19.85 14.34 42.22
CA THR A 11 -20.17 15.26 43.32
C THR A 11 -20.19 14.55 44.68
N ILE A 12 -20.69 13.32 44.76
CA ILE A 12 -20.65 12.51 45.98
C ILE A 12 -19.19 12.17 46.34
N PHE A 13 -18.39 11.77 45.35
CA PHE A 13 -16.96 11.48 45.53
C PHE A 13 -16.21 12.69 46.09
N GLU A 14 -16.44 13.88 45.53
CA GLU A 14 -15.88 15.15 46.02
C GLU A 14 -16.21 15.41 47.49
N GLY A 15 -17.46 15.13 47.92
CA GLY A 15 -17.87 15.26 49.31
C GLY A 15 -17.23 14.25 50.27
N ILE A 16 -16.90 13.03 49.80
CA ILE A 16 -16.30 11.98 50.61
C ILE A 16 -14.76 12.10 50.67
N SER A 17 -14.13 12.40 49.54
CA SER A 17 -12.67 12.43 49.42
C SER A 17 -12.06 13.80 49.73
N GLY A 18 -12.88 14.85 49.83
CA GLY A 18 -12.43 16.24 49.98
C GLY A 18 -11.67 16.78 48.75
N LEU A 19 -11.78 16.10 47.60
CA LEU A 19 -11.13 16.51 46.35
C LEU A 19 -12.11 17.31 45.49
N HIS A 20 -11.66 18.42 44.90
CA HIS A 20 -12.49 19.21 43.99
C HIS A 20 -12.42 18.70 42.55
N VAL A 21 -13.58 18.37 41.98
CA VAL A 21 -13.67 18.01 40.56
C VAL A 21 -13.67 19.29 39.72
N ASN A 22 -12.61 19.49 38.93
CA ASN A 22 -12.50 20.66 38.07
C ASN A 22 -13.21 20.44 36.74
N TRP A 23 -14.47 20.85 36.69
CA TRP A 23 -15.32 20.74 35.50
C TRP A 23 -14.83 21.60 34.33
N HIS A 24 -14.16 22.72 34.61
CA HIS A 24 -13.58 23.60 33.57
C HIS A 24 -12.37 22.97 32.86
N LYS A 25 -11.68 22.01 33.50
CA LYS A 25 -10.60 21.22 32.87
C LYS A 25 -11.10 19.93 32.22
N SER A 26 -12.37 19.61 32.37
CA SER A 26 -12.98 18.42 31.79
C SER A 26 -13.54 18.75 30.41
N CYS A 27 -13.20 17.96 29.39
CA CYS A 27 -13.72 18.11 28.03
C CYS A 27 -14.49 16.86 27.61
N LEU A 28 -15.59 17.05 26.89
CA LEU A 28 -16.37 15.97 26.28
C LEU A 28 -16.00 15.87 24.79
N TYR A 29 -15.59 14.68 24.34
CA TYR A 29 -15.19 14.43 22.95
C TYR A 29 -16.21 13.53 22.23
N PRO A 30 -16.63 13.86 20.99
CA PRO A 30 -17.47 12.99 20.20
C PRO A 30 -16.65 11.81 19.69
N ILE A 31 -17.16 10.60 19.90
CA ILE A 31 -16.70 9.43 19.19
C ILE A 31 -17.79 9.09 18.17
N ASN A 32 -17.50 9.30 16.88
CA ASN A 32 -18.43 9.17 15.73
C ASN A 32 -19.54 10.24 15.67
N GLN A 33 -20.57 10.02 14.84
CA GLN A 33 -21.70 10.94 14.67
C GLN A 33 -22.71 10.80 15.83
N VAL A 34 -22.54 11.60 16.88
CA VAL A 34 -23.49 11.70 17.99
C VAL A 34 -24.25 13.02 17.91
N THR A 35 -25.56 12.95 17.63
CA THR A 35 -26.45 14.12 17.69
C THR A 35 -26.71 14.50 19.16
N ASN A 36 -26.83 15.81 19.44
CA ASN A 36 -27.13 16.40 20.77
C ASN A 36 -26.00 16.43 21.80
N MET A 37 -24.74 16.37 21.40
CA MET A 37 -23.64 16.46 22.38
C MET A 37 -23.56 17.81 23.11
N GLN A 38 -24.02 18.90 22.52
CA GLN A 38 -23.98 20.23 23.15
C GLN A 38 -24.84 20.24 24.42
N ILE A 39 -26.00 19.59 24.36
CA ILE A 39 -26.91 19.43 25.49
C ILE A 39 -26.27 18.54 26.57
N LEU A 40 -25.51 17.52 26.17
CA LEU A 40 -24.81 16.63 27.11
C LEU A 40 -23.66 17.35 27.85
N ALA A 41 -22.86 18.14 27.14
CA ALA A 41 -21.78 18.92 27.73
C ALA A 41 -22.31 19.93 28.77
N VAL A 42 -23.39 20.63 28.43
CA VAL A 42 -24.07 21.57 29.34
C VAL A 42 -24.61 20.87 30.60
N ASN A 43 -25.20 19.68 30.47
CA ASN A 43 -25.72 18.93 31.61
C ASN A 43 -24.62 18.47 32.58
N VAL A 44 -23.43 18.17 32.07
CA VAL A 44 -22.27 17.75 32.87
C VAL A 44 -21.53 18.97 33.44
N GLY A 45 -21.56 20.11 32.75
CA GLY A 45 -20.83 21.33 33.12
C GLY A 45 -19.42 21.38 32.55
N CYS A 46 -19.14 20.63 31.49
CA CYS A 46 -17.84 20.55 30.83
C CYS A 46 -17.84 21.25 29.46
N GLN A 47 -16.65 21.57 28.93
CA GLN A 47 -16.52 22.11 27.58
C GLN A 47 -16.63 20.97 26.55
N MET A 48 -17.20 21.26 25.39
CA MET A 48 -17.10 20.36 24.24
C MET A 48 -15.81 20.66 23.51
N ASP A 49 -15.07 19.61 23.19
CA ASP A 49 -13.87 19.72 22.36
C ASP A 49 -13.90 18.63 21.27
N SER A 50 -13.06 18.80 20.26
CA SER A 50 -13.03 17.95 19.07
C SER A 50 -11.76 17.11 19.02
N LEU A 51 -11.85 15.91 18.44
CA LEU A 51 -10.68 15.08 18.17
C LEU A 51 -9.94 15.62 16.92
N PRO A 52 -8.60 15.57 16.88
CA PRO A 52 -7.68 14.88 17.80
C PRO A 52 -7.16 15.75 18.96
N THR A 53 -7.20 15.21 20.19
CA THR A 53 -6.61 15.84 21.39
C THR A 53 -5.37 15.07 21.87
N LYS A 54 -4.48 15.71 22.65
CA LYS A 54 -3.31 15.06 23.27
C LYS A 54 -3.62 14.71 24.72
N TYR A 55 -3.47 13.44 25.10
CA TYR A 55 -3.47 12.98 26.50
C TYR A 55 -2.07 12.57 26.91
N LEU A 56 -1.57 13.16 27.99
CA LEU A 56 -0.21 12.92 28.48
C LEU A 56 0.89 13.17 27.41
N GLY A 57 0.63 14.08 26.46
CA GLY A 57 1.53 14.38 25.35
C GLY A 57 1.37 13.48 24.12
N MET A 58 0.51 12.46 24.18
CA MET A 58 0.25 11.53 23.07
C MET A 58 -1.12 11.80 22.45
N PRO A 59 -1.27 11.82 21.11
CA PRO A 59 -2.58 12.00 20.48
C PRO A 59 -3.53 10.85 20.84
N LEU A 60 -4.67 11.16 21.47
CA LEU A 60 -5.76 10.23 21.85
C LEU A 60 -6.57 9.69 20.66
N VAL A 61 -5.99 9.76 19.47
CA VAL A 61 -6.65 9.31 18.25
C VAL A 61 -5.84 8.15 17.67
N ALA A 62 -6.34 6.94 17.91
CA ALA A 62 -6.10 5.78 17.05
C ALA A 62 -6.92 5.97 15.76
N LYS A 63 -6.49 6.91 14.91
CA LYS A 63 -7.00 7.03 13.53
C LYS A 63 -6.53 5.78 12.79
N ASN A 64 -7.43 4.83 12.52
CA ASN A 64 -7.43 3.76 11.51
C ASN A 64 -6.16 2.91 11.26
N LYS A 65 -4.99 3.23 11.81
CA LYS A 65 -3.70 2.60 11.50
C LYS A 65 -3.65 1.15 11.93
N GLU A 66 -4.28 0.79 13.06
CA GLU A 66 -4.29 -0.60 13.54
C GLU A 66 -5.18 -1.49 12.68
N VAL A 67 -6.39 -1.05 12.33
CA VAL A 67 -7.29 -1.81 11.44
C VAL A 67 -6.66 -1.96 10.06
N GLU A 68 -6.08 -0.89 9.53
CA GLU A 68 -5.40 -0.89 8.23
C GLU A 68 -4.13 -1.76 8.21
N ALA A 69 -3.35 -1.78 9.29
CA ALA A 69 -2.18 -2.66 9.40
C ALA A 69 -2.58 -4.14 9.48
N VAL A 70 -3.68 -4.44 10.17
CA VAL A 70 -4.26 -5.78 10.21
C VAL A 70 -4.80 -6.19 8.83
N GLU A 71 -5.43 -5.27 8.09
CA GLU A 71 -5.88 -5.56 6.72
C GLU A 71 -4.70 -5.75 5.77
N PHE A 72 -3.67 -4.90 5.86
CA PHE A 72 -2.48 -5.04 5.04
C PHE A 72 -1.76 -6.36 5.27
N SER A 73 -1.52 -6.74 6.53
CA SER A 73 -0.89 -8.03 6.85
C SER A 73 -1.70 -9.22 6.34
N LYS A 74 -3.04 -9.16 6.40
CA LYS A 74 -3.93 -10.16 5.79
C LYS A 74 -3.80 -10.23 4.26
N LEU A 75 -3.68 -9.08 3.59
CA LEU A 75 -3.46 -9.04 2.14
C LEU A 75 -2.15 -9.71 1.78
N VAL A 76 -1.06 -9.35 2.46
CA VAL A 76 0.26 -9.95 2.21
C VAL A 76 0.24 -11.45 2.51
N SER A 77 -0.47 -11.90 3.54
CA SER A 77 -0.57 -13.33 3.84
C SER A 77 -1.38 -14.13 2.83
N SER A 78 -2.23 -13.48 2.01
CA SER A 78 -3.01 -14.11 0.94
C SER A 78 -2.26 -14.22 -0.40
N LEU A 79 -1.08 -13.62 -0.52
CA LEU A 79 -0.22 -13.73 -1.70
C LEU A 79 0.56 -15.04 -1.66
N ARG A 80 -0.10 -16.16 -1.91
CA ARG A 80 0.51 -17.49 -1.89
C ARG A 80 0.16 -18.30 -3.15
N THR A 81 1.02 -19.24 -3.52
CA THR A 81 0.87 -20.05 -4.74
C THR A 81 -0.22 -21.12 -4.65
N ASP A 82 -0.64 -21.50 -3.43
CA ASP A 82 -1.71 -22.45 -3.15
C ASP A 82 -3.12 -21.84 -3.19
N GLU A 83 -3.23 -20.51 -3.19
CA GLU A 83 -4.49 -19.80 -3.30
C GLU A 83 -5.08 -19.83 -4.72
N SER A 84 -6.39 -19.58 -4.82
CA SER A 84 -7.07 -19.47 -6.11
C SER A 84 -6.66 -18.21 -6.89
N GLU A 85 -6.73 -18.26 -8.23
CA GLU A 85 -6.38 -17.11 -9.07
C GLU A 85 -7.17 -15.85 -8.71
N ASP A 86 -8.48 -15.99 -8.43
CA ASP A 86 -9.33 -14.84 -8.12
C ASP A 86 -9.00 -14.22 -6.77
N VAL A 87 -8.58 -15.03 -5.78
CA VAL A 87 -8.11 -14.53 -4.48
C VAL A 87 -6.80 -13.74 -4.65
N ILE A 88 -5.84 -14.29 -5.39
CA ILE A 88 -4.54 -13.64 -5.63
C ILE A 88 -4.73 -12.33 -6.39
N VAL A 89 -5.52 -12.34 -7.47
CA VAL A 89 -5.81 -11.14 -8.27
C VAL A 89 -6.53 -10.08 -7.42
N SER A 90 -7.50 -10.50 -6.58
CA SER A 90 -8.17 -9.58 -5.65
C SER A 90 -7.21 -8.98 -4.61
N ALA A 91 -6.28 -9.79 -4.10
CA ALA A 91 -5.25 -9.32 -3.17
C ALA A 91 -4.31 -8.30 -3.84
N CYS A 92 -3.84 -8.57 -5.06
CA CYS A 92 -3.05 -7.64 -5.86
C CYS A 92 -3.80 -6.31 -6.09
N GLN A 93 -5.08 -6.35 -6.46
CA GLN A 93 -5.90 -5.14 -6.65
C GLN A 93 -6.04 -4.30 -5.37
N LYS A 94 -6.25 -4.95 -4.23
CA LYS A 94 -6.32 -4.27 -2.93
C LYS A 94 -4.97 -3.68 -2.54
N LEU A 95 -3.87 -4.38 -2.83
CA LEU A 95 -2.51 -3.89 -2.61
C LEU A 95 -2.19 -2.68 -3.49
N ILE A 96 -2.62 -2.68 -4.75
CA ILE A 96 -2.56 -1.53 -5.66
C ILE A 96 -3.30 -0.34 -5.05
N ALA A 97 -4.56 -0.53 -4.62
CA ALA A 97 -5.34 0.54 -4.00
C ALA A 97 -4.66 1.08 -2.72
N PHE A 98 -4.07 0.20 -1.92
CA PHE A 98 -3.32 0.57 -0.72
C PHE A 98 -2.11 1.45 -1.04
N PHE A 99 -1.29 1.08 -2.03
CA PHE A 99 -0.12 1.89 -2.41
C PHE A 99 -0.47 3.21 -3.08
N HIS A 100 -1.61 3.30 -3.76
CA HIS A 100 -2.12 4.59 -4.25
C HIS A 100 -2.52 5.52 -3.10
N GLN A 101 -3.11 4.98 -2.04
CA GLN A 101 -3.47 5.76 -0.84
C GLN A 101 -2.24 6.13 0.00
N ARG A 102 -1.21 5.26 0.01
CA ARG A 102 -0.02 5.37 0.85
C ARG A 102 1.26 5.01 0.09
N PRO A 103 1.77 5.91 -0.75
CA PRO A 103 2.98 5.65 -1.54
C PRO A 103 4.23 5.49 -0.67
N ASP A 104 4.25 6.07 0.54
CA ASP A 104 5.31 5.92 1.54
C ASP A 104 5.50 4.47 2.01
N GLN A 105 4.45 3.64 1.91
CA GLN A 105 4.49 2.25 2.32
C GLN A 105 5.16 1.32 1.30
N LYS A 106 5.41 1.79 0.06
CA LYS A 106 6.11 0.99 -0.96
C LYS A 106 7.52 0.59 -0.49
N LEU A 107 8.27 1.54 0.08
CA LEU A 107 9.62 1.29 0.57
C LEU A 107 9.62 0.31 1.75
N VAL A 108 8.69 0.50 2.69
CA VAL A 108 8.52 -0.42 3.84
C VAL A 108 8.21 -1.83 3.36
N PHE A 109 7.31 -1.95 2.37
CA PHE A 109 6.96 -3.24 1.80
C PHE A 109 8.15 -3.93 1.14
N VAL A 110 8.96 -3.21 0.35
CA VAL A 110 10.17 -3.75 -0.28
C VAL A 110 11.20 -4.19 0.76
N THR A 111 11.46 -3.34 1.76
CA THR A 111 12.47 -3.61 2.80
C THR A 111 12.05 -4.70 3.78
N GLN A 112 10.75 -4.96 3.94
CA GLN A 112 10.20 -6.05 4.76
C GLN A 112 9.96 -7.35 3.97
N HIS A 113 10.72 -7.59 2.91
CA HIS A 113 10.64 -8.80 2.09
C HIS A 113 9.29 -9.02 1.38
N GLY A 114 8.46 -7.99 1.25
CA GLY A 114 7.15 -8.08 0.59
C GLY A 114 7.23 -8.43 -0.90
N LEU A 115 8.40 -8.29 -1.53
CA LEU A 115 8.62 -8.72 -2.91
C LEU A 115 8.74 -10.24 -3.08
N LEU A 116 9.15 -10.99 -2.04
CA LEU A 116 9.39 -12.43 -2.18
C LEU A 116 8.12 -13.21 -2.56
N PRO A 117 6.96 -13.02 -1.89
CA PRO A 117 5.73 -13.70 -2.29
C PRO A 117 5.29 -13.33 -3.70
N LEU A 118 5.54 -12.08 -4.14
CA LEU A 118 5.25 -11.64 -5.50
C LEU A 118 6.15 -12.37 -6.51
N MET A 119 7.45 -12.50 -6.22
CA MET A 119 8.40 -13.22 -7.08
C MET A 119 8.04 -14.72 -7.16
N GLU A 120 7.64 -15.35 -6.07
CA GLU A 120 7.17 -16.75 -6.06
C GLU A 120 5.91 -16.93 -6.92
N LEU A 121 4.97 -15.99 -6.85
CA LEU A 121 3.75 -16.02 -7.68
C LEU A 121 4.04 -15.91 -9.18
N LEU A 122 5.14 -15.25 -9.57
CA LEU A 122 5.58 -15.13 -10.96
C LEU A 122 6.13 -16.44 -11.54
N GLU A 123 6.58 -17.38 -10.70
CA GLU A 123 7.04 -18.70 -11.14
C GLU A 123 5.88 -19.60 -11.59
N VAL A 124 4.66 -19.29 -11.16
CA VAL A 124 3.46 -20.06 -11.52
C VAL A 124 2.96 -19.61 -12.92
N PRO A 125 2.78 -20.53 -13.89
CA PRO A 125 2.43 -20.19 -15.28
C PRO A 125 0.95 -19.83 -15.45
N LYS A 126 0.42 -18.92 -14.62
CA LYS A 126 -0.96 -18.43 -14.64
C LYS A 126 -0.98 -16.98 -15.17
N THR A 127 -1.38 -16.79 -16.43
CA THR A 127 -1.29 -15.49 -17.12
C THR A 127 -1.97 -14.34 -16.38
N ARG A 128 -3.15 -14.57 -15.80
CA ARG A 128 -3.88 -13.55 -15.03
C ARG A 128 -3.08 -13.11 -13.80
N VAL A 129 -2.53 -14.07 -13.06
CA VAL A 129 -1.72 -13.82 -11.86
C VAL A 129 -0.43 -13.11 -12.24
N MET A 130 0.30 -13.60 -13.25
CA MET A 130 1.55 -12.98 -13.72
C MET A 130 1.33 -11.51 -14.10
N CYS A 131 0.26 -11.21 -14.85
CA CYS A 131 -0.09 -9.85 -15.22
C CYS A 131 -0.39 -8.97 -13.98
N SER A 132 -1.24 -9.44 -13.07
CA SER A 132 -1.57 -8.68 -11.84
C SER A 132 -0.37 -8.47 -10.92
N VAL A 133 0.54 -9.42 -10.83
CA VAL A 133 1.76 -9.28 -10.02
C VAL A 133 2.73 -8.30 -10.68
N LEU A 134 2.95 -8.38 -11.99
CA LEU A 134 3.79 -7.41 -12.70
C LEU A 134 3.24 -5.98 -12.58
N GLN A 135 1.92 -5.80 -12.57
CA GLN A 135 1.29 -4.50 -12.30
C GLN A 135 1.60 -3.96 -10.90
N VAL A 136 1.54 -4.80 -9.87
CA VAL A 136 1.94 -4.43 -8.50
C VAL A 136 3.42 -4.03 -8.47
N LEU A 137 4.29 -4.81 -9.12
CA LEU A 137 5.73 -4.52 -9.17
C LEU A 137 6.02 -3.20 -9.87
N ASN A 138 5.38 -2.95 -11.01
CA ASN A 138 5.46 -1.68 -11.73
C ASN A 138 5.01 -0.51 -10.88
N LEU A 139 3.94 -0.66 -10.10
CA LEU A 139 3.49 0.37 -9.16
C LEU A 139 4.49 0.61 -8.02
N ILE A 140 5.12 -0.45 -7.48
CA ILE A 140 6.09 -0.33 -6.38
C ILE A 140 7.31 0.48 -6.82
N VAL A 141 7.82 0.24 -8.04
CA VAL A 141 8.99 0.95 -8.55
C VAL A 141 8.67 2.34 -9.12
N GLN A 142 7.40 2.64 -9.36
CA GLN A 142 6.97 3.92 -9.92
C GLN A 142 7.20 5.10 -8.96
N ASP A 143 7.85 6.14 -9.49
CA ASP A 143 8.08 7.46 -8.88
C ASP A 143 8.78 7.42 -7.51
N ASN A 144 9.52 6.35 -7.21
CA ASN A 144 10.24 6.20 -5.95
C ASN A 144 11.58 5.49 -6.17
N THR A 145 12.65 6.28 -6.30
CA THR A 145 14.03 5.81 -6.56
C THR A 145 14.51 4.83 -5.50
N ASP A 146 14.19 5.06 -4.22
CA ASP A 146 14.63 4.19 -3.12
C ASP A 146 13.97 2.81 -3.21
N SER A 147 12.65 2.77 -3.41
CA SER A 147 11.89 1.52 -3.55
C SER A 147 12.35 0.74 -4.78
N GLN A 148 12.66 1.47 -5.86
CA GLN A 148 13.15 0.91 -7.10
C GLN A 148 14.56 0.33 -6.96
N GLU A 149 15.51 1.05 -6.37
CA GLU A 149 16.87 0.57 -6.12
C GLU A 149 16.87 -0.65 -5.21
N ASN A 150 16.11 -0.60 -4.12
CA ASN A 150 15.95 -1.75 -3.23
C ASN A 150 15.30 -2.95 -3.94
N ALA A 151 14.28 -2.74 -4.76
CA ALA A 151 13.66 -3.81 -5.53
C ALA A 151 14.65 -4.45 -6.53
N CYS A 152 15.48 -3.64 -7.19
CA CYS A 152 16.52 -4.14 -8.09
C CYS A 152 17.59 -4.94 -7.36
N LEU A 153 17.98 -4.53 -6.14
CA LEU A 153 18.94 -5.24 -5.30
C LEU A 153 18.45 -6.63 -4.86
N VAL A 154 17.14 -6.81 -4.68
CA VAL A 154 16.53 -8.13 -4.38
C VAL A 154 16.52 -9.06 -5.61
N GLY A 155 16.96 -8.58 -6.78
CA GLY A 155 17.02 -9.39 -8.01
C GLY A 155 15.75 -9.30 -8.84
N LEU A 156 14.98 -8.22 -8.72
CA LEU A 156 13.75 -8.05 -9.50
C LEU A 156 14.03 -7.94 -11.02
N ILE A 157 15.15 -7.32 -11.41
CA ILE A 157 15.53 -7.15 -12.82
C ILE A 157 15.60 -8.49 -13.58
N PRO A 158 16.42 -9.47 -13.17
CA PRO A 158 16.51 -10.75 -13.89
C PRO A 158 15.19 -11.53 -13.89
N VAL A 159 14.36 -11.40 -12.84
CA VAL A 159 13.02 -12.01 -12.82
C VAL A 159 12.15 -11.41 -13.92
N VAL A 160 12.05 -10.07 -13.99
CA VAL A 160 11.22 -9.38 -15.00
C VAL A 160 11.75 -9.60 -16.42
N MET A 161 13.07 -9.78 -16.61
CA MET A 161 13.65 -10.08 -17.93
C MET A 161 13.11 -11.38 -18.55
N SER A 162 12.77 -12.39 -17.74
CA SER A 162 12.18 -13.64 -18.25
C SER A 162 10.78 -13.47 -18.86
N PHE A 163 10.12 -12.34 -18.61
CA PHE A 163 8.79 -12.00 -19.10
C PHE A 163 8.80 -11.19 -20.40
N ALA A 164 9.98 -10.77 -20.86
CA ALA A 164 10.15 -10.05 -22.12
C ALA A 164 10.26 -10.98 -23.35
N ALA A 165 10.36 -12.29 -23.14
CA ALA A 165 10.54 -13.26 -24.20
C ALA A 165 9.34 -13.29 -25.17
N PRO A 166 9.56 -13.47 -26.49
CA PRO A 166 8.52 -13.30 -27.52
C PRO A 166 7.39 -14.35 -27.47
N ASP A 167 7.63 -15.47 -26.80
CA ASP A 167 6.66 -16.53 -26.51
C ASP A 167 5.66 -16.14 -25.41
N ARG A 168 5.93 -15.06 -24.67
CA ARG A 168 5.02 -14.54 -23.64
C ARG A 168 3.85 -13.75 -24.27
N PRO A 169 2.64 -13.83 -23.68
CA PRO A 169 1.49 -13.01 -24.05
C PRO A 169 1.83 -11.52 -24.12
N ARG A 170 1.14 -10.79 -24.99
CA ARG A 170 1.41 -9.35 -25.21
C ARG A 170 1.24 -8.55 -23.93
N GLU A 171 0.22 -8.86 -23.12
CA GLU A 171 -0.06 -8.12 -21.87
C GLU A 171 1.12 -8.23 -20.89
N ILE A 172 1.68 -9.43 -20.72
CA ILE A 172 2.85 -9.68 -19.86
C ILE A 172 4.08 -8.93 -20.38
N ARG A 173 4.31 -9.00 -21.70
CA ARG A 173 5.42 -8.30 -22.35
C ARG A 173 5.34 -6.78 -22.18
N MET A 174 4.13 -6.21 -22.24
CA MET A 174 3.89 -4.78 -22.03
C MET A 174 4.24 -4.36 -20.59
N GLU A 175 3.86 -5.16 -19.59
CA GLU A 175 4.21 -4.88 -18.19
C GLU A 175 5.73 -4.94 -17.97
N ALA A 176 6.42 -5.93 -18.57
CA ALA A 176 7.88 -6.01 -18.51
C ALA A 176 8.56 -4.82 -19.21
N ALA A 177 8.06 -4.40 -20.38
CA ALA A 177 8.57 -3.23 -21.09
C ALA A 177 8.40 -1.94 -20.27
N TYR A 178 7.24 -1.77 -19.62
CA TYR A 178 6.98 -0.63 -18.74
C TYR A 178 7.93 -0.60 -17.55
N PHE A 179 8.22 -1.75 -16.94
CA PHE A 179 9.22 -1.87 -15.88
C PHE A 179 10.59 -1.36 -16.33
N PHE A 180 11.09 -1.83 -17.48
CA PHE A 180 12.40 -1.42 -17.99
C PHE A 180 12.45 0.05 -18.38
N GLN A 181 11.36 0.58 -18.93
CA GLN A 181 11.24 2.01 -19.20
C GLN A 181 11.45 2.84 -17.92
N GLN A 182 10.83 2.43 -16.80
CA GLN A 182 11.01 3.08 -15.50
C GLN A 182 12.45 2.96 -14.98
N LEU A 183 13.10 1.79 -15.16
CA LEU A 183 14.51 1.62 -14.82
C LEU A 183 15.43 2.57 -15.57
N CYS A 184 15.20 2.76 -16.86
CA CYS A 184 16.04 3.62 -17.68
C CYS A 184 15.89 5.12 -17.37
N GLN A 185 14.80 5.52 -16.70
CA GLN A 185 14.49 6.92 -16.42
C GLN A 185 14.73 7.35 -14.97
N SER A 186 15.03 6.41 -14.07
CA SER A 186 15.02 6.66 -12.62
C SER A 186 16.35 7.16 -12.07
N SER A 187 17.39 6.33 -12.07
CA SER A 187 18.69 6.69 -11.51
C SER A 187 19.87 6.07 -12.27
N PRO A 188 21.07 6.66 -12.21
CA PRO A 188 22.26 6.04 -12.80
C PRO A 188 22.55 4.65 -12.23
N LEU A 189 22.25 4.42 -10.95
CA LEU A 189 22.47 3.14 -10.29
C LEU A 189 21.54 2.05 -10.83
N THR A 190 20.24 2.33 -10.96
CA THR A 190 19.27 1.38 -11.53
C THR A 190 19.57 1.07 -13.00
N LEU A 191 20.01 2.06 -13.77
CA LEU A 191 20.45 1.86 -15.15
C LEU A 191 21.72 0.98 -15.22
N GLN A 192 22.69 1.19 -14.33
CA GLN A 192 23.89 0.35 -14.24
C GLN A 192 23.54 -1.10 -13.88
N MET A 193 22.64 -1.31 -12.91
CA MET A 193 22.12 -2.64 -12.57
C MET A 193 21.44 -3.29 -13.78
N PHE A 194 20.63 -2.55 -14.53
CA PHE A 194 19.97 -3.06 -15.74
C PHE A 194 20.98 -3.48 -16.82
N ILE A 195 22.01 -2.67 -17.08
CA ILE A 195 23.08 -3.00 -18.02
C ILE A 195 23.86 -4.23 -17.54
N ALA A 196 24.18 -4.31 -16.26
CA ALA A 196 24.90 -5.45 -15.66
C ALA A 196 24.11 -6.77 -15.79
N ASN A 197 22.78 -6.71 -15.71
CA ASN A 197 21.89 -7.85 -15.94
C ASN A 197 21.70 -8.21 -17.43
N ARG A 198 22.43 -7.58 -18.36
CA ARG A 198 22.27 -7.73 -19.83
C ARG A 198 20.89 -7.32 -20.33
N GLY A 199 20.36 -6.21 -19.81
CA GLY A 199 19.06 -5.66 -20.20
C GLY A 199 18.97 -5.12 -21.63
N ILE A 200 20.08 -4.69 -22.24
CA ILE A 200 20.08 -4.06 -23.58
C ILE A 200 19.55 -5.01 -24.68
N PRO A 201 20.02 -6.26 -24.80
CA PRO A 201 19.44 -7.24 -25.74
C PRO A 201 17.92 -7.43 -25.60
N VAL A 202 17.39 -7.31 -24.38
CA VAL A 202 15.94 -7.43 -24.14
C VAL A 202 15.18 -6.26 -24.76
N LEU A 203 15.68 -5.03 -24.64
CA LEU A 203 15.10 -3.85 -25.31
C LEU A 203 15.15 -3.97 -26.83
N VAL A 204 16.26 -4.48 -27.38
CA VAL A 204 16.38 -4.75 -28.82
C VAL A 204 15.34 -5.78 -29.26
N GLY A 205 15.13 -6.84 -28.49
CA GLY A 205 14.12 -7.87 -28.77
C GLY A 205 12.69 -7.32 -28.85
N PHE A 206 12.34 -6.32 -28.03
CA PHE A 206 11.05 -5.62 -28.14
C PHE A 206 10.91 -4.86 -29.47
N LEU A 207 11.96 -4.15 -29.89
CA LEU A 207 11.97 -3.40 -31.15
C LEU A 207 11.88 -4.34 -32.37
N GLU A 208 12.63 -5.45 -32.37
CA GLU A 208 12.62 -6.42 -33.47
C GLU A 208 11.26 -7.12 -33.61
N ALA A 209 10.61 -7.46 -32.50
CA ALA A 209 9.28 -8.06 -32.52
C ALA A 209 8.21 -7.13 -33.14
N ASP A 210 8.31 -5.83 -32.87
CA ASP A 210 7.43 -4.83 -33.49
C ASP A 210 7.78 -4.64 -34.98
N TYR A 211 9.06 -4.55 -35.34
CA TYR A 211 9.49 -4.49 -36.75
C TYR A 211 9.01 -5.69 -37.58
N ALA A 212 9.12 -6.91 -37.04
CA ALA A 212 8.63 -8.12 -37.70
C ALA A 212 7.11 -8.09 -37.93
N LYS A 213 6.35 -7.51 -36.99
CA LYS A 213 4.90 -7.33 -37.09
C LYS A 213 4.49 -6.34 -38.19
N TYR A 214 5.28 -5.29 -38.43
CA TYR A 214 5.04 -4.34 -39.53
C TYR A 214 5.63 -4.79 -40.87
N ARG A 215 6.59 -5.72 -40.88
CA ARG A 215 7.19 -6.25 -42.11
C ARG A 215 6.18 -7.04 -42.97
N PHE A 216 5.15 -7.64 -42.36
CA PHE A 216 4.04 -8.29 -43.08
C PHE A 216 3.11 -7.30 -43.81
N VAL A 217 3.20 -6.00 -43.54
CA VAL A 217 2.44 -4.96 -44.26
C VAL A 217 3.22 -4.39 -45.45
N PHE A 218 4.55 -4.55 -45.46
CA PHE A 218 5.43 -4.00 -46.51
C PHE A 218 5.91 -5.02 -47.56
N CYS A 219 5.52 -6.30 -47.46
CA CYS A 219 5.87 -7.34 -48.45
C CYS A 219 4.71 -7.72 -49.40
N THR A 220 3.87 -6.76 -49.77
CA THR A 220 3.03 -6.83 -50.98
C THR A 220 3.31 -5.62 -51.85
N PHE A 221 4.38 -5.72 -52.65
CA PHE A 221 4.52 -5.04 -53.93
C PHE A 221 5.22 -6.01 -54.89
#